data_AF-A0ABD0N670-F1
#
_entry.id   AF-A0ABD0N670-F1
#
_cell.length_a   1.000
_cell.length_b   1.000
_cell.length_c   1.000
_cell.angle_alpha   90.00
_cell.angle_beta   90.00
_cell.angle_gamma   90.00
#
_symmetry.space_group_name_H-M   'P 1'
#
loop_
_entity.id
_entity.type
_entity.pdbx_description
1 polymer ?
#
loop_
_entity_poly.entity_id
_entity_poly.type
_entity_poly.pdbx_seq_one_letter_code
_entity_poly.pdbx_strand_id
1 'polypeptide(L)'
;GVWTVPTKSNEEGMYTVSMDFLREAENHCILQSPIPITCPVRLIHGLKDEDVPWHISMQVAERVLSPDVDIILRRHGQHRMAEKDDIKLIVYTIDDLIDKLTTMV
;
A
#
# COMPACT_ATOMS: atom_id res chain seq x y z
N GLY A 1 -3.79 -26.77 -7.60
CA GLY A 1 -5.20 -26.39 -7.92
C GLY A 1 -5.26 -24.89 -8.13
N VAL A 2 -6.40 -24.38 -8.62
CA VAL A 2 -6.63 -22.94 -8.83
C VAL A 2 -7.95 -22.53 -8.20
N TRP A 3 -8.06 -21.26 -7.82
CA TRP A 3 -9.30 -20.64 -7.38
C TRP A 3 -9.59 -19.45 -8.29
N THR A 4 -10.80 -19.40 -8.84
CA THR A 4 -11.23 -18.30 -9.71
C THR A 4 -12.31 -17.50 -9.02
N VAL A 5 -12.11 -16.19 -8.91
CA VAL A 5 -12.99 -15.26 -8.22
C VAL A 5 -13.40 -14.11 -9.15
N PRO A 6 -14.60 -13.53 -8.99
CA PRO A 6 -14.98 -12.32 -9.72
C PRO A 6 -14.03 -11.16 -9.41
N THR A 7 -13.73 -10.33 -10.40
CA THR A 7 -12.92 -9.12 -10.23
C THR A 7 -13.43 -7.98 -11.11
N LYS A 8 -13.17 -6.73 -10.68
CA LYS A 8 -13.36 -5.53 -11.51
C LYS A 8 -12.09 -5.12 -12.27
N SER A 9 -10.97 -5.82 -12.03
CA SER A 9 -9.64 -5.38 -12.45
C SER A 9 -9.24 -5.79 -13.87
N ASN A 10 -10.02 -6.63 -14.55
CA ASN A 10 -9.78 -7.05 -15.93
C ASN A 10 -11.10 -7.15 -16.73
N GLU A 11 -10.98 -7.21 -18.05
CA GLU A 11 -12.13 -7.26 -18.97
C GLU A 11 -12.93 -8.57 -18.87
N GLU A 12 -12.26 -9.67 -18.53
CA GLU A 12 -12.88 -10.99 -18.36
C GLU A 12 -13.77 -11.09 -17.11
N GLY A 13 -13.64 -10.13 -16.17
CA GLY A 13 -14.40 -10.09 -14.92
C GLY A 13 -14.05 -11.20 -13.94
N MET A 14 -13.02 -12.01 -14.21
CA MET A 14 -12.59 -13.14 -13.41
C MET A 14 -11.08 -13.12 -13.20
N TYR A 15 -10.63 -13.40 -11.99
CA TYR A 15 -9.22 -13.52 -11.63
C TYR A 15 -8.94 -14.91 -11.10
N THR A 16 -7.90 -15.56 -11.62
CA THR A 16 -7.50 -16.91 -11.21
C THR A 16 -6.21 -16.85 -10.41
N VAL A 17 -6.24 -17.38 -9.20
CA VAL A 17 -5.08 -17.52 -8.30
C VAL A 17 -4.72 -18.99 -8.12
N SER A 18 -3.43 -19.28 -7.99
CA SER A 18 -2.99 -20.64 -7.68
C SER A 18 -3.25 -20.95 -6.20
N MET A 19 -3.52 -22.22 -5.88
CA MET A 19 -3.63 -22.64 -4.47
C MET A 19 -2.31 -22.44 -3.70
N ASP A 20 -1.17 -22.50 -4.38
CA ASP A 20 0.12 -22.27 -3.74
C ASP A 20 0.31 -20.79 -3.37
N PHE A 21 -0.18 -19.86 -4.20
CA PHE A 21 -0.22 -18.44 -3.86
C PHE A 21 -1.07 -18.18 -2.60
N LEU A 22 -2.24 -18.82 -2.49
CA LEU A 22 -3.09 -18.67 -1.30
C LEU A 22 -2.44 -19.19 -0.03
N ARG A 23 -1.78 -20.35 -0.10
CA ARG A 23 -1.05 -20.94 1.03
C ARG A 23 0.14 -20.07 1.44
N GLU A 24 0.83 -19.47 0.47
CA GLU A 24 1.91 -18.54 0.74
C GLU A 24 1.38 -17.25 1.40
N ALA A 25 0.24 -16.73 0.94
CA ALA A 25 -0.35 -15.50 1.46
C ALA A 25 -0.68 -15.57 2.96
N GLU A 26 -1.06 -16.74 3.49
CA GLU A 26 -1.28 -16.94 4.94
C GLU A 26 -0.04 -16.59 5.77
N ASN A 27 1.17 -16.85 5.25
CA ASN A 27 2.42 -16.50 5.93
C ASN A 27 2.75 -15.00 5.89
N HIS A 28 2.00 -14.22 5.10
CA HIS A 28 2.21 -12.79 4.89
C HIS A 28 1.14 -11.92 5.57
N CYS A 29 0.27 -12.51 6.39
CA CYS A 29 -0.69 -11.78 7.23
C CYS A 29 -0.02 -11.17 8.48
N ILE A 30 0.86 -10.17 8.29
CA ILE A 30 1.79 -9.67 9.32
C ILE A 30 1.25 -8.53 10.19
N LEU A 31 0.02 -8.05 9.97
CA LEU A 31 -0.56 -6.94 10.74
C LEU A 31 -0.90 -7.29 12.20
N GLN A 32 -0.59 -8.50 12.66
CA GLN A 32 -0.78 -8.93 14.05
C GLN A 32 0.52 -8.84 14.90
N SER A 33 1.64 -8.45 14.29
CA SER A 33 2.94 -8.29 14.96
C SER A 33 3.62 -6.98 14.56
N PRO A 34 4.71 -6.56 15.23
CA PRO A 34 5.57 -5.50 14.72
C PRO A 34 6.16 -5.85 13.35
N ILE A 35 6.29 -4.85 12.48
CA ILE A 35 6.86 -4.95 11.14
C ILE A 35 8.29 -4.40 11.22
N PRO A 36 9.34 -5.22 10.99
CA PRO A 36 10.74 -4.87 11.24
C PRO A 36 11.33 -3.96 10.15
N ILE A 37 10.62 -2.89 9.79
CA ILE A 37 11.08 -1.82 8.91
C ILE A 37 11.51 -0.66 9.80
N THR A 38 12.77 -0.23 9.67
CA THR A 38 13.37 0.84 10.48
C THR A 38 13.79 2.07 9.65
N CYS A 39 13.58 2.03 8.34
CA CYS A 39 13.82 3.17 7.44
C CYS A 39 12.62 4.13 7.39
N PRO A 40 12.79 5.36 6.90
CA PRO A 40 11.67 6.27 6.64
C PRO A 40 10.60 5.65 5.74
N VAL A 41 9.33 5.81 6.10
CA VAL A 41 8.18 5.21 5.40
C VAL A 41 7.13 6.29 5.08
N ARG A 42 6.60 6.25 3.86
CA ARG A 42 5.50 7.11 3.41
C ARG A 42 4.37 6.24 2.88
N LEU A 43 3.21 6.27 3.52
CA LEU A 43 2.03 5.50 3.14
C LEU A 43 1.02 6.41 2.45
N ILE A 44 0.87 6.28 1.13
CA ILE A 44 -0.09 7.07 0.35
C ILE A 44 -1.34 6.20 0.10
N HIS A 45 -2.52 6.69 0.49
CA HIS A 45 -3.77 5.93 0.38
C HIS A 45 -4.95 6.81 -0.05
N GLY A 46 -5.81 6.28 -0.92
CA GLY A 46 -7.06 6.91 -1.32
C GLY A 46 -8.22 6.68 -0.34
N LEU A 47 -8.96 7.72 0.06
CA LEU A 47 -10.15 7.55 0.91
C LEU A 47 -11.34 6.91 0.19
N LYS A 48 -11.29 6.81 -1.15
CA LYS A 48 -12.27 6.11 -1.98
C LYS A 48 -11.73 4.78 -2.53
N ASP A 49 -10.70 4.23 -1.88
CA ASP A 49 -10.28 2.86 -2.17
C ASP A 49 -11.41 1.89 -1.73
N GLU A 50 -12.01 1.22 -2.71
CA GLU A 50 -13.06 0.21 -2.49
C GLU A 50 -12.49 -1.20 -2.30
N ASP A 51 -11.21 -1.40 -2.62
CA ASP A 51 -10.54 -2.70 -2.60
C ASP A 51 -9.77 -2.90 -1.28
N VAL A 52 -9.13 -1.84 -0.77
CA VAL A 52 -8.41 -1.83 0.51
C VAL A 52 -8.91 -0.68 1.38
N PRO A 53 -9.45 -0.94 2.59
CA PRO A 53 -9.83 0.13 3.50
C PRO A 53 -8.62 0.97 3.92
N TRP A 54 -8.70 2.29 3.79
CA TRP A 54 -7.58 3.20 4.11
C TRP A 54 -7.04 3.09 5.54
N HIS A 55 -7.86 2.63 6.50
CA HIS A 55 -7.44 2.36 7.88
C HIS A 55 -6.32 1.31 7.97
N ILE A 56 -6.17 0.45 6.96
CA ILE A 56 -5.06 -0.50 6.88
C ILE A 56 -3.71 0.24 6.88
N SER A 57 -3.59 1.41 6.22
CA SER A 57 -2.36 2.20 6.30
C SER A 57 -2.08 2.72 7.71
N MET A 58 -3.11 3.01 8.52
CA MET A 58 -2.91 3.35 9.93
C MET A 58 -2.38 2.16 10.72
N GLN A 59 -2.97 0.98 10.53
CA GLN A 59 -2.50 -0.25 11.18
C GLN A 59 -1.06 -0.60 10.79
N VAL A 60 -0.68 -0.38 9.52
CA VAL A 60 0.72 -0.54 9.08
C VAL A 60 1.62 0.44 9.83
N ALA A 61 1.27 1.73 9.87
CA ALA A 61 2.07 2.74 10.54
C ALA A 61 2.27 2.45 12.04
N GLU A 62 1.23 1.95 12.72
CA GLU A 62 1.31 1.56 14.14
C GLU A 62 2.23 0.37 14.41
N ARG A 63 2.49 -0.47 13.40
CA ARG A 63 3.29 -1.70 13.56
C ARG A 63 4.70 -1.59 13.02
N VAL A 64 4.95 -0.68 12.08
CA VAL A 64 6.30 -0.39 11.60
C VAL A 64 7.17 0.11 12.76
N LEU A 65 8.39 -0.44 12.89
CA LEU A 65 9.33 -0.08 13.96
C LEU A 65 10.00 1.29 13.75
N SER A 66 9.97 1.81 12.52
CA SER A 66 10.53 3.11 12.18
C SER A 66 9.83 4.23 12.95
N PRO A 67 10.56 5.19 13.53
CA PRO A 67 9.98 6.40 14.11
C PRO A 67 9.60 7.43 13.05
N ASP A 68 10.00 7.25 11.79
CA ASP A 68 9.76 8.19 10.68
C ASP A 68 8.73 7.61 9.71
N VAL A 69 7.46 7.76 10.06
CA VAL A 69 6.33 7.23 9.28
C VAL A 69 5.28 8.31 9.09
N ASP A 70 4.98 8.63 7.84
CA ASP A 70 3.86 9.51 7.48
C ASP A 70 2.78 8.76 6.72
N ILE A 71 1.52 9.14 6.96
CA ILE A 71 0.35 8.65 6.22
C ILE A 71 -0.26 9.83 5.46
N ILE A 72 -0.43 9.66 4.15
CA ILE A 72 -1.01 10.66 3.26
C ILE A 72 -2.33 10.13 2.72
N LEU A 73 -3.44 10.74 3.16
CA LEU A 73 -4.79 10.33 2.78
C LEU A 73 -5.38 11.27 1.71
N ARG A 74 -5.65 10.73 0.52
CA ARG A 74 -6.24 11.49 -0.59
C ARG A 74 -7.75 11.35 -0.60
N ARG A 75 -8.47 12.46 -0.33
CA ARG A 75 -9.94 12.49 -0.23
C ARG A 75 -10.68 11.86 -1.41
N HIS A 76 -10.14 12.00 -2.62
CA HIS A 76 -10.75 11.46 -3.83
C HIS A 76 -9.92 10.36 -4.48
N GLY A 77 -8.77 9.99 -3.88
CA GLY A 77 -7.94 8.90 -4.36
C GLY A 77 -8.69 7.58 -4.29
N GLN A 78 -8.54 6.77 -5.34
CA GLN A 78 -9.05 5.41 -5.44
C GLN A 78 -7.91 4.41 -5.32
N HIS A 79 -8.23 3.11 -5.39
CA HIS A 79 -7.25 2.03 -5.23
C HIS A 79 -5.99 2.18 -6.09
N ARG A 80 -6.16 2.57 -7.36
CA ARG A 80 -5.05 2.64 -8.31
C ARG A 80 -4.16 3.88 -8.18
N MET A 81 -4.62 4.94 -7.51
CA MET A 81 -3.91 6.22 -7.39
C MET A 81 -3.32 6.71 -8.74
N ALA A 82 -4.11 6.61 -9.81
CA ALA A 82 -3.61 6.75 -11.19
C ALA A 82 -3.94 8.10 -11.85
N GLU A 83 -4.71 8.96 -11.19
CA GLU A 83 -5.01 10.29 -11.72
C GLU A 83 -3.74 11.15 -11.76
N LYS A 84 -3.71 12.15 -12.66
CA LYS A 84 -2.52 13.01 -12.84
C LYS A 84 -2.02 13.62 -11.53
N ASP A 85 -2.93 14.05 -10.66
CA ASP A 85 -2.56 14.65 -9.37
C ASP A 85 -2.14 13.62 -8.32
N ASP A 86 -2.57 12.36 -8.44
CA ASP A 86 -2.11 11.27 -7.59
C ASP A 86 -0.67 10.89 -7.96
N ILE A 87 -0.37 10.81 -9.27
CA ILE A 87 1.00 10.59 -9.76
C ILE A 87 1.93 11.72 -9.35
N LYS A 88 1.50 12.99 -9.46
CA LYS A 88 2.30 14.13 -8.97
C LYS A 88 2.60 14.01 -7.48
N LEU A 89 1.60 13.65 -6.66
CA LEU A 89 1.79 13.44 -5.23
C LEU A 89 2.85 12.38 -4.95
N ILE A 90 2.78 11.25 -5.66
CA ILE A 90 3.76 10.15 -5.51
C ILE A 90 5.16 10.66 -5.87
N VAL A 91 5.31 11.36 -7.01
CA VAL A 91 6.60 11.92 -7.44
C VAL A 91 7.16 12.90 -6.42
N TYR A 92 6.35 13.85 -5.93
CA TYR A 92 6.80 14.80 -4.91
C TYR A 92 7.17 14.14 -3.59
N THR A 93 6.45 13.08 -3.19
CA THR A 93 6.77 12.33 -1.98
C THR A 93 8.10 11.59 -2.11
N ILE A 94 8.41 11.09 -3.32
CA ILE A 94 9.72 10.47 -3.61
C ILE A 94 10.83 11.53 -3.56
N ASP A 95 10.62 12.69 -4.20
CA ASP A 95 11.60 13.78 -4.26
C ASP A 95 11.95 14.31 -2.85
N ASP A 96 10.93 14.59 -2.03
CA ASP A 96 11.11 14.99 -0.62
C ASP A 96 11.86 13.94 0.19
N LEU A 97 11.59 12.65 -0.05
CA LEU A 97 12.29 11.56 0.63
C LEU A 97 13.76 11.46 0.20
N ILE A 98 14.07 11.69 -1.08
CA ILE A 98 15.44 11.76 -1.58
C ILE A 98 16.18 12.94 -0.94
N ASP A 99 15.58 14.11 -0.91
CA ASP A 99 16.16 15.31 -0.29
C ASP A 99 16.42 15.09 1.20
N LYS A 100 15.45 14.51 1.92
CA LYS A 100 15.62 14.15 3.33
C LYS A 100 16.78 13.18 3.55
N LEU A 101 16.86 12.12 2.74
CA LEU A 101 17.91 11.10 2.89
C LEU A 101 19.30 11.62 2.52
N THR A 102 19.39 12.57 1.58
CA THR A 102 20.67 13.16 1.15
C THR A 102 21.17 14.28 2.07
N THR A 103 20.26 14.98 2.75
CA THR A 103 20.60 16.04 3.72
C THR A 103 20.88 15.51 5.13
N MET A 104 20.54 14.25 5.41
CA MET A 104 20.84 13.55 6.66
C MET A 104 22.28 12.96 6.72
N VAL A 105 23.07 13.12 5.65
CA VAL A 105 24.48 12.70 5.57
C VAL A 105 25.41 13.80 6.05
#